data_AF-G3JNZ3-F1
#
_entry.id   AF-G3JNZ3-F1
#
_cell.length_a   1.000
_cell.length_b   1.000
_cell.length_c   1.000
_cell.angle_alpha   90.00
_cell.angle_beta   90.00
_cell.angle_gamma   90.00
#
_symmetry.space_group_name_H-M   'P 1'
#
loop_
_entity.id
_entity.type
_entity.pdbx_description
1 polymer ?
#
loop_
_entity_poly.entity_id
_entity_poly.type
_entity_poly.pdbx_seq_one_letter_code
_entity_poly.pdbx_strand_id
1 'polypeptide(L)'
;MGYLHDQSFDYIIAAFAQCPDENLSNLNNVTSTYTAISTHLTTQPNSCSYTMALALPMHNLPMDEPAASEVFEYNNQTFYCWKLTETERAHIASMLNMDATDLKLKGNNFLQDRSQCRGCGKHSGMDDFVHNALFAGIHSVEFMKDFLLGKTEQATPYTEHEVTCSRCSTKHDETKSWPTYPPWPRY
;
A
#
# COMPACT_ATOMS: atom_id res chain seq x y z
N MET A 1 -26.79 6.25 26.12
CA MET A 1 -26.19 6.76 24.87
C MET A 1 -24.69 6.55 24.98
N GLY A 2 -24.22 5.39 24.54
CA GLY A 2 -22.80 5.03 24.60
C GLY A 2 -22.17 5.27 23.23
N TYR A 3 -21.15 6.13 23.19
CA TYR A 3 -20.30 6.32 22.02
C TYR A 3 -19.45 5.06 21.85
N LEU A 4 -19.67 4.33 20.76
CA LEU A 4 -18.76 3.27 20.31
C LEU A 4 -17.52 3.96 19.74
N HIS A 5 -16.44 3.86 20.49
CA HIS A 5 -15.10 4.27 20.12
C HIS A 5 -14.65 3.38 18.95
N ASP A 6 -14.52 3.94 17.76
CA ASP A 6 -14.02 3.26 16.57
C ASP A 6 -12.51 3.04 16.72
N GLN A 7 -12.13 1.88 17.26
CA GLN A 7 -10.74 1.44 17.44
C GLN A 7 -10.14 0.81 16.16
N SER A 8 -10.73 1.01 14.99
CA SER A 8 -10.31 0.30 13.76
C SER A 8 -9.15 0.94 13.00
N PHE A 9 -8.77 2.19 13.31
CA PHE A 9 -7.70 2.90 12.59
C PHE A 9 -6.30 2.69 13.18
N ASP A 10 -6.17 2.45 14.49
CA ASP A 10 -4.86 2.29 15.14
C ASP A 10 -4.17 0.95 14.80
N TYR A 11 -4.93 -0.05 14.34
CA TYR A 11 -4.40 -1.35 13.92
C TYR A 11 -3.71 -1.34 12.55
N ILE A 12 -4.00 -0.34 11.71
CA ILE A 12 -3.45 -0.26 10.35
C ILE A 12 -1.98 0.18 10.37
N ILE A 13 -1.53 0.92 11.39
CA ILE A 13 -0.12 1.35 11.52
C ILE A 13 0.73 0.29 12.25
N ALA A 14 0.13 -0.53 13.12
CA ALA A 14 0.88 -1.48 13.95
C ALA A 14 1.39 -2.75 13.21
N ALA A 15 0.85 -3.08 12.04
CA ALA A 15 1.25 -4.28 11.29
C ALA A 15 2.49 -4.11 10.39
N PHE A 16 3.07 -2.91 10.29
CA PHE A 16 4.10 -2.60 9.28
C PHE A 16 5.47 -2.20 9.85
N ALA A 17 5.63 -2.20 11.18
CA ALA A 17 6.90 -1.90 11.83
C ALA A 17 7.75 -3.17 12.03
N GLN A 18 8.31 -3.73 10.95
CA GLN A 18 9.34 -4.77 11.04
C GLN A 18 10.24 -4.79 9.79
N CYS A 19 11.02 -3.73 9.64
CA CYS A 19 12.35 -3.79 9.01
C CYS A 19 13.28 -2.86 9.83
N PRO A 20 14.40 -3.36 10.37
CA PRO A 20 15.43 -2.50 10.92
C PRO A 20 16.25 -1.91 9.76
N ASP A 21 16.22 -0.58 9.60
CA ASP A 21 17.17 0.12 8.74
C ASP A 21 18.57 0.08 9.40
N GLU A 22 19.41 -0.87 8.98
CA GLU A 22 20.86 -0.71 9.13
C GLU A 22 21.38 0.27 8.06
N ASN A 23 21.42 1.56 8.39
CA ASN A 23 22.49 2.46 7.95
C ASN A 23 22.47 3.82 8.68
N LEU A 24 22.60 3.80 10.00
CA LEU A 24 23.01 4.98 10.77
C LEU A 24 24.54 5.03 10.84
N SER A 25 25.19 5.42 9.75
CA SER A 25 26.61 5.81 9.80
C SER A 25 27.03 6.78 8.71
N ASN A 26 26.27 7.85 8.42
CA ASN A 26 26.82 8.96 7.61
C ASN A 26 26.04 10.28 7.65
N LEU A 27 25.81 10.86 8.84
CA LEU A 27 25.42 12.27 8.95
C LEU A 27 26.07 12.92 10.19
N ASN A 28 27.40 12.94 10.24
CA ASN A 28 28.17 13.81 11.13
C ASN A 28 29.07 14.71 10.29
N ASN A 29 28.49 15.72 9.64
CA ASN A 29 29.17 16.98 9.31
C ASN A 29 28.23 17.91 8.54
N VAL A 30 27.48 18.75 9.24
CA VAL A 30 27.34 20.16 8.85
C VAL A 30 27.15 20.98 10.13
N THR A 31 28.24 21.58 10.58
CA THR A 31 28.21 22.72 11.50
C THR A 31 27.67 23.92 10.75
N SER A 32 26.54 24.50 11.15
CA SER A 32 26.30 25.92 10.91
C SER A 32 25.40 26.53 11.97
N THR A 33 25.98 27.55 12.58
CA THR A 33 25.57 28.39 13.70
C THR A 33 24.29 29.18 13.44
N TYR A 34 23.34 29.15 14.38
CA TYR A 34 22.56 30.35 14.73
C TYR A 34 22.27 30.38 16.24
N THR A 35 22.73 31.45 16.87
CA THR A 35 22.58 31.76 18.28
C THR A 35 21.28 32.53 18.53
N ALA A 36 20.49 31.99 19.48
CA ALA A 36 19.55 32.59 20.43
C ALA A 36 18.77 33.87 20.09
N ILE A 37 17.43 33.80 20.25
CA ILE A 37 16.66 34.76 21.08
C ILE A 37 15.61 33.98 21.89
N SER A 38 15.75 34.04 23.20
CA SER A 38 14.74 33.66 24.21
C SER A 38 13.80 34.84 24.40
N THR A 39 12.47 34.60 24.45
CA THR A 39 11.55 35.37 25.29
C THR A 39 10.16 34.71 25.36
N HIS A 40 9.70 34.61 26.61
CA HIS A 40 8.33 34.53 27.10
C HIS A 40 7.50 33.24 26.96
N LEU A 41 7.36 32.58 28.13
CA LEU A 41 6.24 31.74 28.52
C LEU A 41 4.90 32.43 28.23
N THR A 42 4.00 31.70 27.57
CA THR A 42 2.58 31.66 27.94
C THR A 42 2.12 30.20 27.88
N THR A 43 1.70 29.69 29.04
CA THR A 43 1.04 28.41 29.20
C THR A 43 -0.36 28.49 28.58
N GLN A 44 -0.62 27.69 27.54
CA GLN A 44 -1.99 27.32 27.16
C GLN A 44 -2.23 25.83 27.44
N PRO A 45 -3.38 25.47 28.05
CA PRO A 45 -3.68 24.11 28.38
C PRO A 45 -4.26 23.37 27.17
N ASN A 46 -3.80 22.14 26.97
CA ASN A 46 -4.55 21.03 26.37
C ASN A 46 -4.99 21.23 24.92
N SER A 47 -4.05 21.23 23.97
CA SER A 47 -4.36 20.75 22.62
C SER A 47 -3.96 19.28 22.55
N CYS A 48 -4.93 18.38 22.67
CA CYS A 48 -4.78 17.04 22.11
C CYS A 48 -4.52 17.23 20.62
N SER A 49 -3.27 17.09 20.19
CA SER A 49 -2.92 16.97 18.78
C SER A 49 -3.61 15.70 18.28
N TYR A 50 -4.80 15.86 17.70
CA TYR A 50 -5.37 14.85 16.82
C TYR A 50 -4.40 14.75 15.66
N THR A 51 -3.59 13.69 15.63
CA THR A 51 -2.93 13.25 14.41
C THR A 51 -4.05 12.96 13.44
N MET A 52 -4.34 13.88 12.52
CA MET A 52 -5.23 13.59 11.41
C MET A 52 -4.58 12.41 10.68
N ALA A 53 -5.18 11.23 10.77
CA ALA A 53 -4.81 10.13 9.90
C ALA A 53 -4.88 10.68 8.47
N LEU A 54 -3.73 10.77 7.81
CA LEU A 54 -3.65 11.29 6.45
C LEU A 54 -4.50 10.38 5.57
N ALA A 55 -5.67 10.85 5.19
CA ALA A 55 -6.53 10.14 4.27
C ALA A 55 -5.75 9.92 2.96
N LEU A 56 -5.72 8.67 2.48
CA LEU A 56 -5.05 8.35 1.23
C LEU A 56 -5.67 9.15 0.07
N PRO A 57 -4.87 9.69 -0.86
CA PRO A 57 -5.37 10.54 -1.93
C PRO A 57 -6.27 9.75 -2.88
N MET A 58 -7.31 10.38 -3.42
CA MET A 58 -8.17 9.74 -4.41
C MET A 58 -7.61 9.92 -5.82
N HIS A 59 -7.43 8.82 -6.54
CA HIS A 59 -7.08 8.82 -7.95
C HIS A 59 -8.33 8.51 -8.77
N ASN A 60 -9.21 9.50 -8.96
CA ASN A 60 -10.49 9.32 -9.66
C ASN A 60 -10.31 9.14 -11.17
N LEU A 61 -9.71 8.02 -11.55
CA LEU A 61 -9.46 7.61 -12.92
C LEU A 61 -10.52 6.59 -13.36
N PRO A 62 -10.91 6.58 -14.64
CA PRO A 62 -11.67 5.47 -15.20
C PRO A 62 -10.80 4.21 -15.17
N MET A 63 -11.36 3.12 -14.65
CA MET A 63 -10.69 1.82 -14.57
C MET A 63 -11.51 0.80 -15.34
N ASP A 64 -10.82 -0.05 -16.10
CA ASP A 64 -11.45 -1.13 -16.84
C ASP A 64 -12.04 -2.15 -15.87
N GLU A 65 -13.10 -2.82 -16.31
CA GLU A 65 -13.53 -4.04 -15.66
C GLU A 65 -12.53 -5.17 -16.00
N PRO A 66 -11.90 -5.81 -15.00
CA PRO A 66 -10.95 -6.87 -15.25
C PRO A 66 -11.66 -8.12 -15.78
N ALA A 67 -10.93 -8.92 -16.57
CA ALA A 67 -11.37 -10.28 -16.86
C ALA A 67 -11.48 -11.08 -15.53
N ALA A 68 -12.35 -12.08 -15.53
CA ALA A 68 -12.45 -13.02 -14.41
C ALA A 68 -11.07 -13.62 -14.09
N SER A 69 -10.81 -13.80 -12.79
CA SER A 69 -9.55 -14.38 -12.32
C SER A 69 -9.37 -15.79 -12.89
N GLU A 70 -8.14 -16.12 -13.30
CA GLU A 70 -7.81 -17.51 -13.60
C GLU A 70 -7.67 -18.27 -12.28
N VAL A 71 -8.48 -19.30 -12.08
CA VAL A 71 -8.49 -20.09 -10.84
C VAL A 71 -7.66 -21.36 -11.03
N PHE A 72 -6.81 -21.67 -10.07
CA PHE A 72 -6.02 -22.91 -10.07
C PHE A 72 -5.70 -23.39 -8.65
N GLU A 73 -5.38 -24.67 -8.53
CA GLU A 73 -5.00 -25.31 -7.26
C GLU A 73 -3.48 -25.52 -7.21
N TYR A 74 -2.89 -25.26 -6.04
CA TYR A 74 -1.50 -25.59 -5.75
C TYR A 74 -1.36 -25.93 -4.26
N ASN A 75 -0.73 -27.07 -3.94
CA ASN A 75 -0.55 -27.54 -2.55
C ASN A 75 -1.84 -27.53 -1.70
N ASN A 76 -2.96 -27.99 -2.27
CA ASN A 76 -4.30 -28.01 -1.63
C ASN A 76 -4.84 -26.63 -1.25
N GLN A 77 -4.43 -25.60 -1.99
CA GLN A 77 -4.89 -24.23 -1.82
C GLN A 77 -5.31 -23.66 -3.17
N THR A 78 -6.48 -23.01 -3.17
CA THR A 78 -7.01 -22.31 -4.33
C THR A 78 -6.34 -20.95 -4.49
N PHE A 79 -5.93 -20.64 -5.72
CA PHE A 79 -5.35 -19.37 -6.10
C PHE A 79 -6.16 -18.69 -7.21
N TYR A 80 -6.22 -17.37 -7.12
CA TYR A 80 -6.88 -16.49 -8.07
C TYR A 80 -5.83 -15.61 -8.73
N CYS A 81 -5.60 -15.80 -10.03
CA CYS A 81 -4.65 -14.99 -10.79
C CYS A 81 -5.33 -13.72 -11.29
N TRP A 82 -4.96 -12.60 -10.69
CA TRP A 82 -5.43 -11.27 -11.05
C TRP A 82 -4.53 -10.72 -12.15
N LYS A 83 -4.96 -10.85 -13.41
CA LYS A 83 -4.27 -10.19 -14.53
C LYS A 83 -4.46 -8.69 -14.46
N LEU A 84 -3.39 -7.95 -14.72
CA LEU A 84 -3.42 -6.49 -14.81
C LEU A 84 -4.17 -6.09 -16.08
N THR A 85 -5.20 -5.27 -15.91
CA THR A 85 -5.80 -4.49 -16.99
C THR A 85 -4.84 -3.41 -17.48
N GLU A 86 -5.14 -2.81 -18.63
CA GLU A 86 -4.32 -1.72 -19.18
C GLU A 86 -4.40 -0.48 -18.29
N THR A 87 -5.59 -0.15 -17.79
CA THR A 87 -5.76 0.96 -16.84
C THR A 87 -5.07 0.71 -15.50
N GLU A 88 -5.07 -0.50 -14.95
CA GLU A 88 -4.27 -0.83 -13.76
C GLU A 88 -2.77 -0.68 -14.03
N ARG A 89 -2.28 -1.17 -15.17
CA ARG A 89 -0.86 -1.06 -15.57
C ARG A 89 -0.42 0.40 -15.70
N ALA A 90 -1.20 1.19 -16.42
CA ALA A 90 -0.94 2.63 -16.60
C ALA A 90 -0.98 3.38 -15.27
N HIS A 91 -1.92 3.02 -14.39
CA HIS A 91 -2.05 3.63 -13.07
C HIS A 91 -0.84 3.34 -12.17
N ILE A 92 -0.41 2.07 -12.10
CA ILE A 92 0.80 1.67 -11.36
C ILE A 92 2.02 2.40 -11.90
N ALA A 93 2.20 2.41 -13.23
CA ALA A 93 3.34 3.06 -13.87
C ALA A 93 3.40 4.56 -13.56
N SER A 94 2.24 5.24 -13.58
CA SER A 94 2.12 6.64 -13.19
C SER A 94 2.50 6.87 -11.74
N MET A 95 2.02 6.06 -10.79
CA MET A 95 2.35 6.21 -9.37
C MET A 95 3.84 5.99 -9.09
N LEU A 96 4.48 5.13 -9.87
CA LEU A 96 5.89 4.81 -9.72
C LEU A 96 6.81 5.70 -10.55
N ASN A 97 6.29 6.65 -11.34
CA ASN A 97 7.11 7.44 -12.26
C ASN A 97 8.00 6.52 -13.14
N MET A 98 7.37 5.58 -13.84
CA MET A 98 8.01 4.69 -14.81
C MET A 98 7.16 4.54 -16.06
N ASP A 99 7.76 4.03 -17.13
CA ASP A 99 7.01 3.68 -18.33
C ASP A 99 6.16 2.41 -18.09
N ALA A 100 4.94 2.37 -18.63
CA ALA A 100 4.06 1.21 -18.48
C ALA A 100 4.63 -0.06 -19.13
N THR A 101 5.45 0.09 -20.17
CA THR A 101 6.13 -1.03 -20.84
C THR A 101 7.27 -1.63 -20.01
N ASP A 102 7.83 -0.86 -19.06
CA ASP A 102 8.82 -1.35 -18.11
C ASP A 102 8.18 -2.22 -17.02
N LEU A 103 6.88 -2.08 -16.77
CA LEU A 103 6.14 -2.91 -15.82
C LEU A 103 5.87 -4.29 -16.45
N LYS A 104 6.84 -5.20 -16.31
CA LYS A 104 6.75 -6.58 -16.84
C LYS A 104 5.70 -7.44 -16.16
N LEU A 105 5.24 -7.04 -14.98
CA LEU A 105 4.20 -7.75 -14.25
C LEU A 105 2.91 -7.87 -15.07
N LYS A 106 2.47 -9.10 -15.33
CA LYS A 106 1.22 -9.42 -16.05
C LYS A 106 0.06 -9.72 -15.10
N GLY A 107 0.36 -10.24 -13.92
CA GLY A 107 -0.64 -10.58 -12.92
C GLY A 107 -0.04 -11.15 -11.65
N ASN A 108 -0.84 -11.20 -10.58
CA ASN A 108 -0.45 -11.72 -9.27
C ASN A 108 -1.43 -12.78 -8.80
N ASN A 109 -0.95 -13.73 -8.00
CA ASN A 109 -1.79 -14.78 -7.45
C ASN A 109 -2.20 -14.42 -6.02
N PHE A 110 -3.49 -14.44 -5.76
CA PHE A 110 -4.08 -14.16 -4.46
C PHE A 110 -4.85 -15.38 -3.95
N LEU A 111 -5.14 -15.38 -2.65
CA LEU A 111 -5.98 -16.40 -2.02
C LEU A 111 -7.47 -16.07 -2.06
N GLN A 112 -7.81 -14.86 -2.48
CA GLN A 112 -9.17 -14.37 -2.65
C GLN A 112 -9.36 -13.89 -4.09
N ASP A 113 -10.59 -13.98 -4.58
CA ASP A 113 -10.95 -13.33 -5.85
C ASP A 113 -11.01 -11.80 -5.69
N ARG A 114 -11.03 -11.09 -6.81
CA ARG A 114 -11.24 -9.66 -6.87
C ARG A 114 -12.63 -9.33 -6.31
N SER A 115 -12.71 -8.31 -5.46
CA SER A 115 -13.99 -7.79 -4.95
C SER A 115 -14.29 -6.42 -5.56
N GLN A 116 -15.57 -6.13 -5.81
CA GLN A 116 -15.98 -4.79 -6.21
C GLN A 116 -16.00 -3.84 -5.02
N CYS A 117 -15.40 -2.67 -5.18
CA CYS A 117 -15.46 -1.61 -4.20
C CYS A 117 -16.90 -1.11 -4.05
N ARG A 118 -17.43 -1.12 -2.82
CA ARG A 118 -18.81 -0.63 -2.53
C ARG A 118 -19.00 0.86 -2.80
N GLY A 119 -17.93 1.65 -2.81
CA GLY A 119 -18.00 3.09 -3.03
C GLY A 119 -18.14 3.49 -4.50
N CYS A 120 -17.37 2.84 -5.40
CA CYS A 120 -17.29 3.27 -6.80
C CYS A 120 -17.41 2.13 -7.83
N GLY A 121 -17.59 0.89 -7.40
CA GLY A 121 -17.69 -0.30 -8.27
C GLY A 121 -16.37 -0.79 -8.87
N LYS A 122 -15.25 -0.07 -8.67
CA LYS A 122 -13.92 -0.54 -9.14
C LYS A 122 -13.58 -1.89 -8.49
N HIS A 123 -13.14 -2.86 -9.28
CA HIS A 123 -12.62 -4.12 -8.75
C HIS A 123 -11.27 -3.92 -8.04
N SER A 124 -11.05 -4.63 -6.93
CA SER A 124 -9.77 -4.63 -6.22
C SER A 124 -8.65 -5.06 -7.16
N GLY A 125 -7.53 -4.35 -7.16
CA GLY A 125 -6.43 -4.54 -8.09
C GLY A 125 -5.06 -4.37 -7.48
N MET A 126 -4.01 -4.77 -8.21
CA MET A 126 -2.62 -4.55 -7.76
C MET A 126 -2.32 -3.05 -7.64
N ASP A 127 -3.01 -2.20 -8.42
CA ASP A 127 -2.91 -0.75 -8.31
C ASP A 127 -3.37 -0.23 -6.93
N ASP A 128 -4.37 -0.87 -6.31
CA ASP A 128 -4.79 -0.51 -4.95
C ASP A 128 -3.66 -0.80 -3.94
N PHE A 129 -2.95 -1.91 -4.05
CA PHE A 129 -1.83 -2.22 -3.15
C PHE A 129 -0.68 -1.24 -3.30
N VAL A 130 -0.30 -0.93 -4.55
CA VAL A 130 0.75 0.06 -4.82
C VAL A 130 0.34 1.43 -4.26
N HIS A 131 -0.93 1.81 -4.46
CA HIS A 131 -1.48 3.03 -3.89
C HIS A 131 -1.38 3.05 -2.35
N ASN A 132 -1.84 2.00 -1.67
CA ASN A 132 -1.81 1.95 -0.21
C ASN A 132 -0.36 1.97 0.30
N ALA A 133 0.55 1.20 -0.30
CA ALA A 133 1.94 1.14 0.11
C ALA A 133 2.67 2.48 -0.02
N LEU A 134 2.49 3.19 -1.15
CA LEU A 134 3.15 4.46 -1.41
C LEU A 134 2.55 5.60 -0.57
N PHE A 135 1.23 5.76 -0.61
CA PHE A 135 0.59 6.95 -0.04
C PHE A 135 0.33 6.83 1.46
N ALA A 136 0.38 5.62 2.04
CA ALA A 136 0.47 5.46 3.49
C ALA A 136 1.92 5.65 4.01
N GLY A 137 2.90 5.84 3.12
CA GLY A 137 4.31 6.02 3.49
C GLY A 137 5.01 4.75 3.96
N ILE A 138 4.48 3.57 3.60
CA ILE A 138 5.02 2.26 4.02
C ILE A 138 6.26 1.89 3.18
N HIS A 139 6.20 2.15 1.88
CA HIS A 139 7.29 1.82 0.95
C HIS A 139 7.61 3.01 0.05
N SER A 140 8.90 3.16 -0.28
CA SER A 140 9.33 4.14 -1.27
C SER A 140 8.97 3.70 -2.69
N VAL A 141 9.00 4.66 -3.63
CA VAL A 141 8.81 4.39 -5.06
C VAL A 141 9.84 3.39 -5.58
N GLU A 142 11.10 3.54 -5.17
CA GLU A 142 12.21 2.68 -5.56
C GLU A 142 12.00 1.24 -5.08
N PHE A 143 11.62 1.08 -3.82
CA PHE A 143 11.31 -0.25 -3.26
C PHE A 143 10.17 -0.91 -4.03
N MET A 144 9.07 -0.18 -4.29
CA MET A 144 7.92 -0.72 -5.01
C MET A 144 8.28 -1.11 -6.45
N LYS A 145 9.16 -0.38 -7.12
CA LYS A 145 9.70 -0.78 -8.44
C LYS A 145 10.44 -2.11 -8.36
N ASP A 146 11.37 -2.23 -7.42
CA ASP A 146 12.17 -3.44 -7.28
C ASP A 146 11.32 -4.65 -6.87
N PHE A 147 10.33 -4.45 -6.00
CA PHE A 147 9.33 -5.46 -5.64
C PHE A 147 8.53 -5.94 -6.85
N LEU A 148 7.92 -5.03 -7.62
CA LEU A 148 7.10 -5.39 -8.79
C LEU A 148 7.92 -5.93 -9.97
N LEU A 149 9.24 -5.78 -9.95
CA LEU A 149 10.17 -6.34 -10.93
C LEU A 149 10.85 -7.63 -10.43
N GLY A 150 10.44 -8.16 -9.27
CA GLY A 150 10.97 -9.41 -8.72
C GLY A 150 12.42 -9.33 -8.27
N LYS A 151 12.91 -8.13 -7.95
CA LYS A 151 14.27 -7.92 -7.42
C LYS A 151 14.34 -7.93 -5.90
N THR A 152 13.17 -7.93 -5.25
CA THR A 152 13.04 -7.98 -3.79
C THR A 152 12.44 -9.32 -3.38
N GLU A 153 13.01 -9.95 -2.36
CA GLU A 153 12.43 -11.12 -1.71
C GLU A 153 11.53 -10.66 -0.55
N GLN A 154 10.34 -11.25 -0.41
CA GLN A 154 9.54 -11.03 0.80
C GLN A 154 10.15 -11.81 1.96
N ALA A 155 10.34 -11.15 3.10
CA ALA A 155 10.94 -11.76 4.29
C ALA A 155 9.95 -12.67 5.05
N THR A 156 8.65 -12.38 4.98
CA THR A 156 7.60 -13.18 5.62
C THR A 156 7.11 -14.24 4.64
N PRO A 157 6.62 -15.41 5.10
CA PRO A 157 6.08 -16.44 4.20
C PRO A 157 4.69 -16.11 3.65
N TYR A 158 4.01 -15.13 4.25
CA TYR A 158 2.61 -14.80 4.02
C TYR A 158 2.41 -13.30 4.19
N THR A 159 1.59 -12.72 3.33
CA THR A 159 1.19 -11.31 3.37
C THR A 159 -0.32 -11.21 3.36
N GLU A 160 -0.88 -10.37 4.23
CA GLU A 160 -2.30 -10.05 4.28
C GLU A 160 -2.48 -8.56 4.54
N HIS A 161 -3.32 -7.91 3.73
CA HIS A 161 -3.59 -6.49 3.86
C HIS A 161 -5.07 -6.16 3.76
N GLU A 162 -5.49 -5.23 4.61
CA GLU A 162 -6.66 -4.41 4.35
C GLU A 162 -6.30 -3.39 3.26
N VAL A 163 -7.16 -3.26 2.25
CA VAL A 163 -6.83 -2.46 1.07
C VAL A 163 -7.87 -1.37 0.90
N THR A 164 -7.40 -0.13 0.75
CA THR A 164 -8.24 1.01 0.37
C THR A 164 -8.31 1.16 -1.14
N CYS A 165 -9.50 1.35 -1.70
CA CYS A 165 -9.68 1.57 -3.13
C CYS A 165 -8.99 2.88 -3.56
N SER A 166 -8.04 2.77 -4.49
CA SER A 166 -7.25 3.90 -4.99
C SER A 166 -8.10 4.98 -5.68
N ARG A 167 -9.28 4.60 -6.19
CA ARG A 167 -10.17 5.51 -6.93
C ARG A 167 -10.99 6.44 -6.04
N CYS A 168 -11.50 5.93 -4.93
CA CYS A 168 -12.50 6.62 -4.10
C CYS A 168 -12.22 6.58 -2.60
N SER A 169 -11.07 6.06 -2.20
CA SER A 169 -10.62 5.91 -0.80
C SER A 169 -11.56 5.11 0.10
N THR A 170 -12.50 4.34 -0.47
CA THR A 170 -13.34 3.39 0.29
C THR A 170 -12.54 2.11 0.54
N LYS A 171 -12.46 1.69 1.80
CA LYS A 171 -11.87 0.40 2.19
C LYS A 171 -12.65 -0.77 1.58
N HIS A 172 -11.94 -1.75 1.01
CA HIS A 172 -12.53 -3.00 0.55
C HIS A 172 -12.96 -3.85 1.76
N ASP A 173 -14.06 -4.59 1.62
CA ASP A 173 -14.66 -5.32 2.77
C ASP A 173 -13.78 -6.47 3.28
N GLU A 174 -12.99 -7.07 2.39
CA GLU A 174 -12.19 -8.25 2.67
C GLU A 174 -10.70 -7.90 2.65
N THR A 175 -9.96 -8.50 3.58
CA THR A 175 -8.51 -8.56 3.47
C THR A 175 -8.12 -9.40 2.25
N LYS A 176 -6.99 -9.05 1.65
CA LYS A 176 -6.45 -9.73 0.49
C LYS A 176 -5.05 -10.21 0.81
N SER A 177 -4.76 -11.44 0.43
CA SER A 177 -3.58 -12.15 0.90
C SER A 177 -2.92 -12.97 -0.20
N TRP A 178 -1.61 -13.16 -0.07
CA TRP A 178 -0.79 -13.99 -0.95
C TRP A 178 0.39 -14.61 -0.17
N PRO A 179 0.82 -15.81 -0.55
CA PRO A 179 2.05 -16.39 -0.05
C PRO A 179 3.26 -15.77 -0.74
N THR A 180 4.38 -15.78 -0.02
CA THR A 180 5.68 -15.38 -0.57
C THR A 180 6.27 -16.44 -1.48
N TYR A 181 6.00 -17.71 -1.20
CA TYR A 181 6.49 -18.84 -2.00
C TYR A 181 5.54 -19.14 -3.16
N PRO A 182 5.91 -20.01 -4.12
CA PRO A 182 5.10 -20.28 -5.31
C PRO A 182 3.62 -20.52 -4.97
N PRO A 183 2.70 -20.10 -5.86
CA PRO A 183 2.95 -19.66 -7.24
C PRO A 183 3.31 -18.17 -7.37
N TRP A 184 4.46 -17.88 -7.99
CA TRP A 184 5.01 -16.53 -8.17
C TRP A 184 4.12 -15.62 -9.05
N PRO A 185 4.32 -14.29 -8.99
CA PRO A 185 3.80 -13.36 -9.97
C PRO A 185 4.10 -13.79 -11.41
N ARG A 186 3.18 -13.50 -12.34
CA ARG A 186 3.39 -13.77 -13.75
C ARG A 186 4.03 -12.53 -14.39
N TYR A 187 5.24 -12.66 -14.92
CA TYR A 187 5.96 -11.64 -15.69
C TYR A 187 5.86 -11.90 -17.20
#